data_AF-A0A0G1A548-F1
#
_entry.id   AF-A0A0G1A548-F1
#
_cell.length_a   1.000
_cell.length_b   1.000
_cell.length_c   1.000
_cell.angle_alpha   90.00
_cell.angle_beta   90.00
_cell.angle_gamma   90.00
#
_symmetry.space_group_name_H-M   'P 1'
#
loop_
_entity.id
_entity.type
_entity.pdbx_description
1 polymer ?
#
loop_
_entity_poly.entity_id
_entity_poly.type
_entity_poly.pdbx_seq_one_letter_code
_entity_poly.pdbx_strand_id
1 'polypeptide(L)'
;MKTRMLLVGLVGLIFLFAAAGLQVYADDYPQRVGYVNDFAGIFSPEEASALDGKLKDFHQTSRIEIIVITMPSLEAGKTASDYLQELSENWKTGGRSILLLMAPKRERGGTAINLGSEIKQDFSPVIAWQTVYKDMFPGAMVGQANKGTVKAVERIIRYYLGKSL
;
A
#
# COMPACT_ATOMS: atom_id res chain seq x y z
N MET A 1 8.13 -60.35 -7.57
CA MET A 1 7.02 -59.64 -6.87
C MET A 1 7.51 -58.69 -5.77
N LYS A 2 8.48 -59.06 -4.92
CA LYS A 2 8.95 -58.24 -3.79
C LYS A 2 9.60 -56.88 -4.17
N THR A 3 10.37 -56.81 -5.26
CA THR A 3 11.03 -55.57 -5.73
C THR A 3 10.07 -54.52 -6.30
N ARG A 4 8.94 -54.97 -6.87
CA ARG A 4 7.85 -54.08 -7.34
C ARG A 4 7.03 -53.49 -6.18
N MET A 5 6.86 -54.24 -5.08
CA MET A 5 6.24 -53.72 -3.85
C MET A 5 7.12 -52.70 -3.13
N LEU A 6 8.44 -52.86 -3.16
CA LEU A 6 9.39 -51.87 -2.59
C LEU A 6 9.41 -50.55 -3.36
N LEU A 7 9.32 -50.57 -4.70
CA LEU A 7 9.21 -49.34 -5.50
C LEU A 7 7.87 -48.60 -5.27
N VAL A 8 6.75 -49.34 -5.13
CA VAL A 8 5.43 -48.74 -4.89
C VAL A 8 5.35 -48.12 -3.48
N GLY A 9 5.98 -48.75 -2.47
CA GLY A 9 6.08 -48.20 -1.13
C GLY A 9 6.95 -46.92 -1.06
N LEU A 10 8.04 -46.87 -1.82
CA LEU A 10 8.94 -45.70 -1.87
C LEU A 10 8.30 -44.50 -2.59
N VAL A 11 7.54 -44.74 -3.67
CA VAL A 11 6.80 -43.69 -4.40
C VAL A 11 5.65 -43.13 -3.55
N GLY A 12 4.96 -43.98 -2.79
CA GLY A 12 3.92 -43.54 -1.85
C GLY A 12 4.46 -42.68 -0.70
N LEU A 13 5.66 -42.98 -0.20
CA LEU A 13 6.30 -42.21 0.88
C LEU A 13 6.80 -40.83 0.42
N ILE A 14 7.25 -40.71 -0.84
CA ILE A 14 7.64 -39.42 -1.45
C ILE A 14 6.41 -38.52 -1.66
N PHE A 15 5.25 -39.08 -2.02
CA PHE A 15 4.00 -38.32 -2.12
C PHE A 15 3.46 -37.85 -0.77
N LEU A 16 3.67 -38.61 0.31
CA LEU A 16 3.26 -38.19 1.66
C LEU A 16 4.11 -37.02 2.21
N PHE A 17 5.39 -36.95 1.85
CA PHE A 17 6.27 -35.84 2.25
C PHE A 17 6.05 -34.57 1.42
N ALA A 18 5.57 -34.67 0.17
CA ALA A 18 5.27 -33.51 -0.67
C ALA A 18 3.98 -32.77 -0.26
N ALA A 19 3.09 -33.42 0.50
CA ALA A 19 1.85 -32.84 1.01
C ALA A 19 2.02 -32.10 2.36
N ALA A 20 3.14 -32.31 3.06
CA ALA A 20 3.43 -31.65 4.32
C ALA A 20 4.21 -30.34 4.09
N GLY A 21 3.50 -29.24 3.88
CA GLY A 21 4.07 -27.92 4.22
C GLY A 21 3.98 -26.78 3.22
N LEU A 22 3.09 -26.80 2.21
CA LEU A 22 2.68 -25.54 1.58
C LEU A 22 1.67 -24.84 2.50
N GLN A 23 2.16 -24.27 3.59
CA GLN A 23 1.42 -23.23 4.30
C GLN A 23 1.45 -21.98 3.41
N VAL A 24 0.43 -21.83 2.57
CA VAL A 24 0.13 -20.54 1.96
C VAL A 24 -0.44 -19.68 3.09
N TYR A 25 0.41 -18.88 3.71
CA TYR A 25 -0.05 -17.77 4.53
C TYR A 25 -0.65 -16.76 3.57
N ALA A 26 -1.97 -16.71 3.49
CA ALA A 26 -2.63 -15.54 2.95
C ALA A 26 -2.41 -14.43 3.97
N ASP A 27 -1.66 -13.39 3.61
CA ASP A 27 -1.61 -12.19 4.43
C ASP A 27 -3.02 -11.60 4.45
N ASP A 28 -3.65 -11.58 5.63
CA ASP A 28 -4.96 -10.96 5.83
C ASP A 28 -4.80 -9.44 5.74
N TYR A 29 -4.87 -8.89 4.53
CA TYR A 29 -4.88 -7.45 4.32
C TYR A 29 -6.18 -6.83 4.84
N PRO A 30 -6.14 -5.60 5.38
CA PRO A 30 -7.33 -4.94 5.85
C PRO A 30 -8.32 -4.70 4.69
N GLN A 31 -9.60 -4.74 5.00
CA GLN A 31 -10.64 -4.40 4.03
C GLN A 31 -10.61 -2.90 3.72
N ARG A 32 -10.76 -2.57 2.44
CA ARG A 32 -10.85 -1.18 2.00
C ARG A 32 -12.14 -0.54 2.52
N VAL A 33 -12.03 0.63 3.13
CA VAL A 33 -13.14 1.43 3.65
C VAL A 33 -13.54 2.54 2.66
N GLY A 34 -12.54 3.21 2.07
CA GLY A 34 -12.78 4.39 1.22
C GLY A 34 -11.53 4.86 0.48
N TYR A 35 -11.45 6.17 0.23
CA TYR A 35 -10.22 6.84 -0.22
C TYR A 35 -9.28 7.06 0.96
N VAL A 36 -9.80 7.24 2.18
CA VAL A 36 -9.01 7.28 3.41
C VAL A 36 -9.24 5.99 4.21
N ASN A 37 -8.17 5.26 4.48
CA ASN A 37 -8.15 4.00 5.22
C ASN A 37 -7.20 4.17 6.42
N ASP A 38 -7.70 4.83 7.48
CA ASP A 38 -6.89 5.22 8.65
C ASP A 38 -6.87 4.15 9.75
N PHE A 39 -6.13 3.05 9.55
CA PHE A 39 -6.01 1.99 10.56
C PHE A 39 -5.06 2.33 11.70
N ALA A 40 -4.21 3.35 11.54
CA ALA A 40 -3.32 3.84 12.58
C ALA A 40 -3.98 4.87 13.53
N GLY A 41 -5.14 5.42 13.16
CA GLY A 41 -5.82 6.47 13.91
C GLY A 41 -5.01 7.76 13.99
N ILE A 42 -4.34 8.15 12.89
CA ILE A 42 -3.57 9.40 12.87
C ILE A 42 -4.45 10.62 12.58
N PHE A 43 -5.65 10.42 12.05
CA PHE A 43 -6.63 11.46 11.78
C PHE A 43 -7.76 11.45 12.83
N SER A 44 -8.31 12.62 13.14
CA SER A 44 -9.63 12.67 13.76
C SER A 44 -10.70 12.17 12.77
N PRO A 45 -11.89 11.74 13.24
CA PRO A 45 -12.99 11.36 12.35
C PRO A 45 -13.36 12.47 11.35
N GLU A 46 -13.33 13.72 11.77
CA GLU A 46 -13.62 14.89 10.94
C GLU A 46 -12.52 15.12 9.90
N GLU A 47 -11.25 15.01 10.29
CA GLU A 47 -10.11 15.12 9.37
C GLU A 47 -10.15 14.03 8.30
N ALA A 48 -10.41 12.78 8.70
CA ALA A 48 -10.52 11.65 7.79
C ALA A 48 -11.70 11.83 6.82
N SER A 49 -12.87 12.24 7.32
CA SER A 49 -14.05 12.50 6.49
C SER A 49 -13.83 13.65 5.50
N ALA A 50 -13.22 14.75 5.94
CA ALA A 50 -12.91 15.89 5.06
C ALA A 50 -11.88 15.52 3.97
N LEU A 51 -10.87 14.73 4.32
CA LEU A 51 -9.88 14.24 3.37
C LEU A 51 -10.52 13.26 2.36
N ASP A 52 -11.35 12.33 2.83
CA ASP A 52 -12.06 11.38 1.95
C ASP A 52 -12.97 12.11 0.95
N GLY A 53 -13.73 13.11 1.41
CA GLY A 53 -14.54 13.97 0.53
C GLY A 53 -13.70 14.69 -0.53
N LYS A 54 -12.57 15.29 -0.13
CA LYS A 54 -11.63 15.94 -1.07
C LYS A 54 -11.11 14.96 -2.13
N LEU A 55 -10.74 13.75 -1.73
CA LEU A 55 -10.21 12.74 -2.65
C LEU A 55 -11.29 12.20 -3.59
N LYS A 56 -12.53 12.06 -3.09
CA LYS A 56 -13.70 11.70 -3.89
C LYS A 56 -13.99 12.76 -4.96
N ASP A 57 -14.01 14.05 -4.59
CA ASP A 57 -14.26 15.15 -5.54
C ASP A 57 -13.15 15.22 -6.60
N PHE A 58 -11.89 15.04 -6.18
CA PHE A 58 -10.76 14.95 -7.10
C PHE A 58 -10.92 13.77 -8.07
N HIS A 59 -11.31 12.60 -7.59
CA HIS A 59 -11.54 11.43 -8.43
C HIS A 59 -12.66 11.65 -9.46
N GLN A 60 -13.76 12.30 -9.06
CA GLN A 60 -14.88 12.59 -9.96
C GLN A 60 -14.47 13.45 -11.16
N THR A 61 -13.56 14.41 -10.95
CA THR A 61 -13.14 15.36 -11.99
C THR A 61 -11.93 14.89 -12.78
N SER A 62 -10.95 14.25 -12.15
CA SER A 62 -9.68 13.83 -12.79
C SER A 62 -9.67 12.39 -13.28
N ARG A 63 -10.61 11.56 -12.80
CA ARG A 63 -10.60 10.10 -12.96
C ARG A 63 -9.35 9.43 -12.38
N ILE A 64 -8.65 10.09 -11.45
CA ILE A 64 -7.50 9.56 -10.72
C ILE A 64 -7.95 9.23 -9.31
N GLU A 65 -7.68 8.01 -8.87
CA GLU A 65 -8.00 7.54 -7.53
C GLU A 65 -6.77 7.72 -6.63
N ILE A 66 -6.80 8.68 -5.70
CA ILE A 66 -5.78 8.77 -4.65
C ILE A 66 -6.31 8.05 -3.42
N ILE A 67 -5.57 7.08 -2.91
CA ILE A 67 -5.93 6.29 -1.73
C ILE A 67 -4.88 6.52 -0.65
N VAL A 68 -5.32 6.96 0.52
CA VAL A 68 -4.51 7.11 1.72
C VAL A 68 -4.71 5.87 2.60
N ILE A 69 -3.61 5.26 3.00
CA ILE A 69 -3.57 4.11 3.89
C ILE A 69 -2.64 4.46 5.05
N THR A 70 -3.12 4.28 6.28
CA THR A 70 -2.29 4.39 7.47
C THR A 70 -2.31 3.05 8.20
N MET A 71 -1.15 2.58 8.63
CA MET A 71 -1.01 1.33 9.37
C MET A 71 -0.28 1.60 10.67
N PRO A 72 -0.72 1.07 11.83
CA PRO A 72 0.00 1.30 13.07
C PRO A 72 1.43 0.76 12.99
N SER A 73 1.63 -0.36 12.32
CA SER A 73 2.94 -0.98 12.06
C SER A 73 2.90 -1.78 10.76
N LEU A 74 4.08 -2.18 10.28
CA LEU A 74 4.24 -3.14 9.19
C LEU A 74 4.90 -4.40 9.73
N GLU A 75 4.64 -5.53 9.11
CA GLU A 75 5.26 -6.80 9.45
C GLU A 75 6.80 -6.72 9.37
N ALA A 76 7.46 -7.47 10.25
CA ALA A 76 8.91 -7.54 10.27
C ALA A 76 9.44 -8.16 8.96
N GLY A 77 10.53 -7.60 8.41
CA GLY A 77 11.14 -8.08 7.17
C GLY A 77 10.48 -7.58 5.88
N LYS A 78 9.28 -7.01 5.95
CA LYS A 78 8.55 -6.46 4.79
C LYS A 78 8.86 -4.98 4.59
N THR A 79 9.07 -4.51 3.37
CA THR A 79 9.21 -3.06 3.11
C THR A 79 7.83 -2.41 2.97
N ALA A 80 7.75 -1.09 3.20
CA ALA A 80 6.51 -0.34 2.96
C ALA A 80 6.07 -0.41 1.49
N SER A 81 7.01 -0.43 0.55
CA SER A 81 6.71 -0.53 -0.88
C SER A 81 6.16 -1.91 -1.24
N ASP A 82 6.74 -2.99 -0.72
CA ASP A 82 6.27 -4.36 -1.00
C ASP A 82 4.87 -4.57 -0.42
N TYR A 83 4.65 -4.16 0.85
CA TYR A 83 3.33 -4.20 1.46
C TYR A 83 2.29 -3.42 0.64
N LEU A 84 2.64 -2.21 0.18
CA LEU A 84 1.73 -1.38 -0.60
C LEU A 84 1.47 -1.94 -2.01
N GLN A 85 2.44 -2.64 -2.59
CA GLN A 85 2.29 -3.34 -3.86
C GLN A 85 1.27 -4.48 -3.74
N GLU A 86 1.47 -5.38 -2.79
CA GLU A 86 0.57 -6.52 -2.60
C GLU A 86 -0.82 -6.07 -2.13
N LEU A 87 -0.91 -5.04 -1.28
CA LEU A 87 -2.20 -4.47 -0.88
C LEU A 87 -2.96 -3.93 -2.11
N SER A 88 -2.27 -3.29 -3.05
CA SER A 88 -2.89 -2.79 -4.29
C SER A 88 -3.45 -3.92 -5.17
N GLU A 89 -2.76 -5.06 -5.19
CA GLU A 89 -3.18 -6.26 -5.91
C GLU A 89 -4.39 -6.92 -5.23
N ASN A 90 -4.33 -7.06 -3.90
CA ASN A 90 -5.42 -7.60 -3.10
C ASN A 90 -6.70 -6.74 -3.24
N TRP A 91 -6.56 -5.41 -3.20
CA TRP A 91 -7.68 -4.49 -3.41
C TRP A 91 -8.07 -4.30 -4.88
N LYS A 92 -7.31 -4.88 -5.83
CA LYS A 92 -7.55 -4.77 -7.27
C LYS A 92 -7.68 -3.32 -7.73
N THR A 93 -6.78 -2.45 -7.27
CA THR A 93 -6.81 -1.03 -7.62
C THR A 93 -6.52 -0.83 -9.12
N GLY A 94 -7.18 0.15 -9.73
CA GLY A 94 -7.12 0.37 -11.18
C GLY A 94 -5.82 1.01 -11.69
N GLY A 95 -5.64 1.09 -13.00
CA GLY A 95 -4.45 1.69 -13.64
C GLY A 95 -4.25 3.17 -13.32
N ARG A 96 -5.33 3.90 -13.01
CA ARG A 96 -5.34 5.33 -12.64
C ARG A 96 -5.36 5.56 -11.12
N SER A 97 -4.70 4.72 -10.33
CA SER A 97 -4.62 4.87 -8.87
C SER A 97 -3.25 5.33 -8.36
N ILE A 98 -3.25 6.08 -7.26
CA ILE A 98 -2.08 6.46 -6.47
C ILE A 98 -2.35 6.08 -5.03
N LEU A 99 -1.58 5.14 -4.49
CA LEU A 99 -1.70 4.73 -3.10
C LEU A 99 -0.57 5.38 -2.29
N LEU A 100 -0.90 5.91 -1.12
CA LEU A 100 0.04 6.46 -0.15
C LEU A 100 -0.04 5.65 1.14
N LEU A 101 1.08 5.09 1.58
CA LEU A 101 1.18 4.37 2.84
C LEU A 101 1.93 5.18 3.88
N MET A 102 1.34 5.32 5.08
CA MET A 102 1.98 5.89 6.25
C MET A 102 1.94 4.91 7.43
N ALA A 103 3.09 4.43 7.87
CA ALA A 103 3.27 3.59 9.05
C ALA A 103 4.21 4.27 10.08
N PRO A 104 3.68 5.11 10.98
CA PRO A 104 4.49 6.01 11.81
C PRO A 104 5.29 5.32 12.93
N LYS A 105 4.91 4.12 13.39
CA LYS A 105 5.70 3.38 14.42
C LYS A 105 6.98 2.75 13.86
N ARG A 106 7.27 2.94 12.57
CA ARG A 106 8.51 2.47 11.94
C ARG A 106 9.42 3.66 11.71
N GLU A 107 10.50 3.77 12.49
CA GLU A 107 11.44 4.92 12.44
C GLU A 107 11.95 5.21 11.02
N ARG A 108 12.18 4.19 10.18
CA ARG A 108 12.59 4.36 8.79
C ARG A 108 11.88 3.38 7.87
N GLY A 109 11.50 3.86 6.68
CA GLY A 109 10.86 3.03 5.66
C GLY A 109 9.41 2.68 5.98
N GLY A 110 8.71 3.50 6.78
CA GLY A 110 7.27 3.40 7.02
C GLY A 110 6.41 4.15 5.99
N THR A 111 7.02 4.82 5.01
CA THR A 111 6.32 5.61 4.00
C THR A 111 6.56 5.07 2.60
N ALA A 112 5.51 4.91 1.81
CA ALA A 112 5.63 4.48 0.42
C ALA A 112 4.56 5.10 -0.47
N ILE A 113 4.83 5.08 -1.78
CA ILE A 113 3.88 5.41 -2.84
C ILE A 113 3.83 4.25 -3.81
N ASN A 114 2.62 3.86 -4.22
CA ASN A 114 2.42 2.93 -5.33
C ASN A 114 1.60 3.64 -6.42
N LEU A 115 2.03 3.45 -7.66
CA LEU A 115 1.44 4.09 -8.84
C LEU A 115 0.85 3.00 -9.74
N GLY A 116 -0.41 3.18 -10.12
CA GLY A 116 -1.07 2.38 -11.15
C GLY A 116 -0.35 2.48 -12.50
N SER A 117 -0.60 1.52 -13.38
CA SER A 117 0.09 1.38 -14.67
C SER A 117 -0.03 2.60 -15.59
N GLU A 118 -1.17 3.30 -15.56
CA GLU A 118 -1.38 4.52 -16.35
C GLU A 118 -0.72 5.73 -15.68
N ILE A 119 -0.81 5.82 -14.35
CA ILE A 119 -0.13 6.87 -13.58
C ILE A 119 1.38 6.83 -13.78
N LYS A 120 1.98 5.64 -13.84
CA LYS A 120 3.41 5.48 -14.10
C LYS A 120 3.87 6.12 -15.42
N GLN A 121 2.96 6.29 -16.39
CA GLN A 121 3.24 6.90 -17.69
C GLN A 121 3.07 8.43 -17.67
N ASP A 122 2.24 8.97 -16.77
CA ASP A 122 1.87 10.40 -16.72
C ASP A 122 2.41 11.17 -15.50
N PHE A 123 2.92 10.46 -14.48
CA PHE A 123 3.37 11.04 -13.22
C PHE A 123 4.90 11.09 -13.12
N SER A 124 5.44 12.29 -12.86
CA SER A 124 6.88 12.50 -12.76
C SER A 124 7.50 11.70 -11.61
N PRO A 125 8.55 10.88 -11.87
CA PRO A 125 9.27 10.17 -10.82
C PRO A 125 9.87 11.09 -9.75
N VAL A 126 10.27 12.30 -10.13
CA VAL A 126 10.78 13.32 -9.19
C VAL A 126 9.67 13.76 -8.24
N ILE A 127 8.44 13.93 -8.73
CA ILE A 127 7.31 14.31 -7.89
C ILE A 127 6.94 13.16 -6.95
N ALA A 128 6.93 11.91 -7.42
CA ALA A 128 6.73 10.75 -6.55
C ALA A 128 7.77 10.69 -5.42
N TRP A 129 9.05 10.91 -5.74
CA TRP A 129 10.11 10.98 -4.75
C TRP A 129 9.88 12.13 -3.75
N GLN A 130 9.50 13.32 -4.22
CA GLN A 130 9.21 14.46 -3.34
C GLN A 130 8.02 14.20 -2.43
N THR A 131 6.94 13.61 -2.95
CA THR A 131 5.76 13.22 -2.15
C THR A 131 6.19 12.37 -0.96
N VAL A 132 7.01 11.34 -1.16
CA VAL A 132 7.45 10.46 -0.07
C VAL A 132 8.47 11.15 0.83
N TYR A 133 9.58 11.65 0.28
CA TYR A 133 10.74 12.06 1.08
C TYR A 133 10.68 13.49 1.58
N LYS A 134 9.97 14.40 0.91
CA LYS A 134 9.83 15.81 1.34
C LYS A 134 8.55 16.05 2.13
N ASP A 135 7.47 15.31 1.87
CA ASP A 135 6.19 15.55 2.56
C ASP A 135 5.87 14.49 3.61
N MET A 136 5.83 13.20 3.23
CA MET A 136 5.40 12.14 4.14
C MET A 136 6.43 11.84 5.23
N PHE A 137 7.68 11.56 4.82
CA PHE A 137 8.72 11.09 5.73
C PHE A 137 9.00 12.05 6.90
N PRO A 138 9.13 13.39 6.70
CA PRO A 138 9.33 14.30 7.82
C PRO A 138 8.18 14.27 8.83
N GLY A 139 6.93 14.16 8.36
CA GLY A 139 5.75 14.06 9.22
C GLY A 139 5.79 12.84 10.12
N ALA A 140 6.20 11.68 9.59
CA ALA A 140 6.38 10.47 10.39
C ALA A 140 7.43 10.64 11.51
N MET A 141 8.54 11.32 11.22
CA MET A 141 9.66 11.47 12.16
C MET A 141 9.37 12.40 13.35
N VAL A 142 8.50 13.40 13.19
CA VAL A 142 8.25 14.43 14.22
C VAL A 142 6.86 14.33 14.84
N GLY A 143 6.20 13.16 14.74
CA GLY A 143 4.86 12.95 15.30
C GLY A 143 3.75 13.74 14.61
N GLN A 144 3.95 14.11 13.35
CA GLN A 144 3.01 14.89 12.52
C GLN A 144 2.62 14.10 11.26
N ALA A 145 2.37 12.80 11.43
CA ALA A 145 2.04 11.85 10.37
C ALA A 145 0.85 12.32 9.52
N ASN A 146 -0.23 12.79 10.16
CA ASN A 146 -1.41 13.33 9.49
C ASN A 146 -1.05 14.51 8.56
N LYS A 147 -0.28 15.48 9.05
CA LYS A 147 0.14 16.64 8.27
C LYS A 147 1.05 16.26 7.10
N GLY A 148 1.96 15.30 7.30
CA GLY A 148 2.82 14.78 6.23
C GLY A 148 2.02 14.14 5.10
N THR A 149 1.03 13.32 5.46
CA THR A 149 0.11 12.69 4.51
C THR A 149 -0.75 13.71 3.76
N VAL A 150 -1.31 14.71 4.44
CA VAL A 150 -2.10 15.77 3.79
C VAL A 150 -1.26 16.58 2.80
N LYS A 151 -0.02 16.95 3.17
CA LYS A 151 0.91 17.63 2.26
C LYS A 151 1.20 16.82 1.00
N ALA A 152 1.41 15.51 1.16
CA ALA A 152 1.64 14.58 0.06
C ALA A 152 0.45 14.52 -0.91
N VAL A 153 -0.77 14.41 -0.38
CA VAL A 153 -2.01 14.48 -1.17
C VAL A 153 -2.10 15.79 -1.93
N GLU A 154 -1.83 16.92 -1.27
CA GLU A 154 -1.88 18.25 -1.89
C GLU A 154 -0.82 18.43 -2.99
N ARG A 155 0.36 17.83 -2.85
CA ARG A 155 1.38 17.82 -3.93
C ARG A 155 0.84 17.11 -5.17
N ILE A 156 0.27 15.92 -5.01
CA ILE A 156 -0.29 15.14 -6.13
C ILE A 156 -1.43 15.90 -6.80
N ILE A 157 -2.37 16.43 -6.04
CA ILE A 157 -3.50 17.20 -6.58
C ILE A 157 -2.98 18.44 -7.33
N ARG A 158 -2.03 19.19 -6.78
CA ARG A 158 -1.46 20.37 -7.44
C ARG A 158 -0.74 20.01 -8.73
N TYR A 159 0.00 18.90 -8.76
CA TYR A 159 0.64 18.38 -9.96
C TYR A 159 -0.38 18.17 -11.09
N TYR A 160 -1.46 17.44 -10.84
CA TYR A 160 -2.47 17.17 -11.87
C TYR A 160 -3.34 18.36 -12.24
N LEU A 161 -3.47 19.36 -11.35
CA LEU A 161 -4.14 20.62 -11.64
C LEU A 161 -3.24 21.64 -12.35
N GLY A 162 -1.97 21.32 -12.64
CA GLY A 162 -1.02 22.25 -13.25
C GLY A 162 -0.70 23.47 -12.37
N LYS A 163 -0.87 23.35 -11.05
CA LYS A 163 -0.58 24.42 -10.08
C LYS A 163 0.89 24.36 -9.64
N SER A 164 1.44 25.48 -9.19
CA SER A 164 2.79 25.52 -8.63
C SER A 164 2.92 24.60 -7.39
N LEU A 165 4.05 23.88 -7.33
CA LEU A 165 4.36 22.87 -6.31
C LEU A 165 5.05 23.47 -5.08
#